data_AF-A0AA42YJ21-F1
#
_entry.id   AF-A0AA42YJ21-F1
#
_cell.length_a   1.000
_cell.length_b   1.000
_cell.length_c   1.000
_cell.angle_alpha   90.00
_cell.angle_beta   90.00
_cell.angle_gamma   90.00
#
_symmetry.space_group_name_H-M   'P 1'
#
loop_
_entity.id
_entity.type
_entity.pdbx_description
1 polymer ?
#
loop_
_entity_poly.entity_id
_entity_poly.type
_entity_poly.pdbx_seq_one_letter_code
_entity_poly.pdbx_strand_id
1 'polypeptide(L)'
;ERGYDVTYLRCSDIKDRLQLLDQLTSERGPAARPLVIALDGYDEANLLRLDKKDIKREVLTALFEISFRPRVFVILNSRLIPMSEESIYLGIANLMYDLRQQDSTTVVELKPFRKPQIEAWLDAYSNAKAKRGYEQRLFREDLGHLHKNLANACHNPLFLYMLAARFYEAGIERLTDVYDLYESFVDNTVTGKFRFEKRQAASIAEVSRHYRAFLREMALAISATNDLEFDSKTLDAWNLDANDRLYSIPYATVRETIEKTAERLLDPVDLGDIDRRRLINNVLTCYFLAESGDRWRFTDNNILFFLLAEALLLATKHTVTKGSIEGFASAFTSALNSPTIPLHPLSVELLLLRLASEPSEERERISEFLAELFRMPLVLTAGSGSKQLDPQEVRRLATLLVVIFLRVSERKYSELSDFLSSLQIHLRMLAKTDVRAYDILRSFFRSLTVREGRFDGFDFDGFNFQGSLFESVKFEKCRFCDPVFDHLVLDGERAEFRHCTLERVDARSVSGRARFEASEVELRLTDPGDLDLHFENCHVKDLNIHAKRHTHPAKVRVSVDGGRVDHLILRKLVVERLELRNCEHPVLKLEGSKVWLLRVNARCTSKRIVSKDGQSKIYEVKD
;
A
#
# COMPACT_ATOMS: atom_id res chain seq x y z
N GLU A 1 36.06 15.48 27.14
CA GLU A 1 36.82 14.27 27.54
C GLU A 1 37.91 13.84 26.56
N ARG A 2 37.75 13.94 25.23
CA ARG A 2 38.77 13.49 24.25
C ARG A 2 39.84 14.53 23.84
N GLY A 3 39.95 15.67 24.54
CA GLY A 3 40.98 16.67 24.28
C GLY A 3 40.71 17.66 23.13
N TYR A 4 39.48 17.73 22.62
CA TYR A 4 39.03 18.70 21.61
C TYR A 4 38.03 19.68 22.22
N ASP A 5 38.05 20.92 21.72
CA ASP A 5 36.92 21.84 21.86
C ASP A 5 36.00 21.64 20.66
N VAL A 6 34.69 21.57 20.88
CA VAL A 6 33.72 21.30 19.80
C VAL A 6 32.62 22.34 19.85
N THR A 7 32.35 22.96 18.70
CA THR A 7 31.25 23.90 18.50
C THR A 7 30.32 23.36 17.42
N TYR A 8 29.03 23.31 17.73
CA TYR A 8 27.97 22.93 16.79
C TYR A 8 27.17 24.16 16.40
N LEU A 9 27.04 24.41 15.10
CA LEU A 9 26.25 25.50 14.56
C LEU A 9 25.40 25.01 13.39
N ARG A 10 24.24 25.64 13.21
CA ARG A 10 23.46 25.48 11.98
C ARG A 10 23.95 26.47 10.94
N CYS A 11 24.02 26.05 9.68
CA CYS A 11 24.41 26.97 8.61
C CYS A 11 23.41 28.12 8.42
N SER A 12 22.14 27.95 8.81
CA SER A 12 21.15 29.03 8.82
C SER A 12 21.49 30.18 9.76
N ASP A 13 22.23 29.91 10.83
CA ASP A 13 22.48 30.85 11.94
C ASP A 13 23.88 31.46 11.85
N ILE A 14 24.66 31.07 10.84
CA ILE A 14 26.09 31.33 10.83
C ILE A 14 26.41 32.78 10.47
N LYS A 15 25.57 33.47 9.68
CA LYS A 15 25.83 34.86 9.26
C LYS A 15 26.02 35.79 10.46
N ASP A 16 25.20 35.61 11.50
CA ASP A 16 25.26 36.39 12.74
C ASP A 16 26.40 35.95 13.67
N ARG A 17 27.08 34.85 13.32
CA ARG A 17 28.13 34.22 14.14
C ARG A 17 29.49 34.13 13.44
N LEU A 18 29.62 34.59 12.20
CA LEU A 18 30.90 34.59 11.47
C LEU A 18 31.97 35.40 12.19
N GLN A 19 31.63 36.59 12.69
CA GLN A 19 32.54 37.41 13.49
C GLN A 19 32.96 36.71 14.80
N LEU A 20 32.03 36.02 15.45
CA LEU A 20 32.30 35.26 16.67
C LEU A 20 33.24 34.08 16.40
N LEU A 21 33.03 33.36 15.29
CA LEU A 21 33.88 32.25 14.85
C LEU A 21 35.30 32.74 14.51
N ASP A 22 35.40 33.89 13.86
CA ASP A 22 36.67 34.49 13.53
C ASP A 22 37.45 34.91 14.79
N GLN A 23 36.78 35.55 15.76
CA GLN A 23 37.35 35.86 17.08
C GLN A 23 37.79 34.59 17.82
N LEU A 24 36.91 33.59 17.93
CA LEU A 24 37.18 32.32 18.60
C LEU A 24 38.38 31.54 18.04
N THR A 25 38.75 31.79 16.80
CA THR A 25 39.84 31.08 16.13
C THR A 25 41.12 31.90 16.01
N SER A 26 41.02 33.23 16.02
CA SER A 26 42.17 34.15 15.99
C SER A 26 42.84 34.32 17.37
N GLU A 27 42.07 34.19 18.45
CA GLU A 27 42.57 34.31 19.83
C GLU A 27 43.23 33.02 20.35
N ARG A 28 43.30 31.95 19.53
CA ARG A 28 43.85 30.65 19.98
C ARG A 28 45.37 30.65 19.93
N GLY A 29 45.99 30.59 21.11
CA GLY A 29 47.43 30.38 21.24
C GLY A 29 47.89 28.97 20.82
N PRO A 30 49.21 28.75 20.60
CA PRO A 30 49.76 27.47 20.14
C PRO A 30 49.52 26.29 21.10
N ALA A 31 49.31 26.57 22.39
CA ALA A 31 48.97 25.58 23.41
C ALA A 31 47.47 25.22 23.46
N ALA A 32 46.62 25.88 22.66
CA ALA A 32 45.18 25.62 22.67
C ALA A 32 44.87 24.19 22.19
N ARG A 33 43.82 23.59 22.76
CA ARG A 33 43.29 22.30 22.28
C ARG A 33 42.84 22.43 20.82
N PRO A 34 42.83 21.34 20.03
CA PRO A 34 42.27 21.43 18.69
C PRO A 34 40.77 21.74 18.75
N LEU A 35 40.30 22.58 17.84
CA LEU A 35 38.90 22.98 17.72
C LEU A 35 38.25 22.23 16.57
N VAL A 36 37.06 21.68 16.80
CA VAL A 36 36.19 21.11 15.77
C VAL A 36 34.96 22.01 15.64
N ILE A 37 34.73 22.52 14.44
CA ILE A 37 33.54 23.31 14.09
C ILE A 37 32.66 22.41 13.23
N ALA A 38 31.55 21.94 13.80
CA ALA A 38 30.58 21.11 13.11
C ALA A 38 29.38 21.94 12.67
N LEU A 39 29.09 21.88 11.37
CA LEU A 39 28.11 22.69 10.70
C LEU A 39 27.05 21.82 10.07
N ASP A 40 25.81 22.02 10.52
CA ASP A 40 24.66 21.25 10.10
C ASP A 40 23.87 21.99 9.02
N GLY A 41 23.48 21.26 7.96
CA GLY A 41 22.58 21.73 6.92
C GLY A 41 23.12 22.88 6.05
N TYR A 42 24.33 22.78 5.48
CA TYR A 42 24.85 23.76 4.50
C TYR A 42 23.86 24.01 3.35
N ASP A 43 23.18 22.93 2.99
CA ASP A 43 22.18 22.81 1.98
C ASP A 43 20.98 23.76 2.25
N GLU A 44 20.66 23.97 3.53
CA GLU A 44 19.60 24.83 4.07
C GLU A 44 19.99 26.33 4.16
N ALA A 45 21.26 26.70 3.94
CA ALA A 45 21.68 28.10 3.82
C ALA A 45 21.18 28.79 2.53
N ASN A 46 20.27 28.15 1.78
CA ASN A 46 19.69 28.66 0.54
C ASN A 46 18.56 29.65 0.79
N LEU A 47 18.86 30.76 1.46
CA LEU A 47 17.83 31.74 1.82
C LEU A 47 17.22 32.37 0.56
N LEU A 48 15.88 32.43 0.53
CA LEU A 48 15.08 32.75 -0.67
C LEU A 48 15.14 34.23 -1.08
N ARG A 49 15.38 35.14 -0.13
CA ARG A 49 15.36 36.58 -0.38
C ARG A 49 16.57 37.03 -1.19
N LEU A 50 16.37 37.94 -2.14
CA LEU A 50 17.41 38.46 -3.02
C LEU A 50 18.57 39.17 -2.30
N ASP A 51 18.29 39.84 -1.17
CA ASP A 51 19.29 40.49 -0.30
C ASP A 51 20.22 39.49 0.42
N LYS A 52 19.84 38.22 0.42
CA LYS A 52 20.56 37.11 1.03
C LYS A 52 21.26 36.23 -0.01
N LYS A 53 21.46 36.76 -1.23
CA LYS A 53 21.93 35.95 -2.35
C LYS A 53 23.33 35.35 -2.13
N ASP A 54 24.25 36.09 -1.54
CA ASP A 54 25.65 35.69 -1.48
C ASP A 54 26.01 34.86 -0.22
N ILE A 55 25.03 34.60 0.67
CA ILE A 55 25.29 33.97 1.98
C ILE A 55 25.96 32.61 1.87
N LYS A 56 25.53 31.70 0.98
CA LYS A 56 26.20 30.39 0.84
C LYS A 56 27.69 30.53 0.53
N ARG A 57 28.03 31.46 -0.35
CA ARG A 57 29.42 31.74 -0.75
C ARG A 57 30.18 32.40 0.40
N GLU A 58 29.61 33.43 1.04
CA GLU A 58 30.21 34.10 2.19
C GLU A 58 30.55 33.12 3.31
N VAL A 59 29.60 32.23 3.62
CA VAL A 59 29.76 31.17 4.63
C VAL A 59 30.86 30.21 4.23
N LEU A 60 30.83 29.67 3.01
CA LEU A 60 31.83 28.72 2.56
C LEU A 60 33.24 29.33 2.55
N THR A 61 33.39 30.56 2.06
CA THR A 61 34.67 31.28 2.07
C THR A 61 35.20 31.45 3.49
N ALA A 62 34.39 31.96 4.42
CA ALA A 62 34.84 32.19 5.79
C ALA A 62 35.23 30.89 6.51
N LEU A 63 34.49 29.80 6.27
CA LEU A 63 34.81 28.49 6.85
C LEU A 63 36.10 27.92 6.29
N PHE A 64 36.35 28.12 5.00
CA PHE A 64 37.59 27.71 4.36
C PHE A 64 38.77 28.47 4.95
N GLU A 65 38.67 29.80 5.07
CA GLU A 65 39.68 30.64 5.72
C GLU A 65 39.98 30.21 7.17
N ILE A 66 38.94 29.90 7.93
CA ILE A 66 39.07 29.41 9.32
C ILE A 66 39.74 28.03 9.36
N SER A 67 39.48 27.16 8.39
CA SER A 67 40.04 25.81 8.34
C SER A 67 41.57 25.78 8.17
N PHE A 68 42.17 26.86 7.66
CA PHE A 68 43.63 27.00 7.57
C PHE A 68 44.31 27.33 8.90
N ARG A 69 43.54 27.66 9.93
CA ARG A 69 44.11 27.97 11.24
C ARG A 69 44.66 26.70 11.88
N PRO A 70 45.85 26.73 12.48
CA PRO A 70 46.44 25.55 13.09
C PRO A 70 45.49 24.90 14.09
N ARG A 71 45.33 23.58 13.98
CA ARG A 71 44.51 22.76 14.90
C ARG A 71 43.02 23.13 14.89
N VAL A 72 42.51 23.69 13.80
CA VAL A 72 41.08 23.87 13.55
C VAL A 72 40.62 22.86 12.49
N PHE A 73 39.52 22.17 12.78
CA PHE A 73 38.90 21.20 11.89
C PHE A 73 37.45 21.63 11.63
N VAL A 74 37.03 21.59 10.36
CA VAL A 74 35.66 21.92 9.97
C VAL A 74 34.98 20.66 9.47
N ILE A 75 33.80 20.37 9.98
CA ILE A 75 32.91 19.32 9.50
C ILE A 75 31.68 20.00 8.93
N LEU A 76 31.44 19.84 7.63
CA LEU A 76 30.28 20.37 6.94
C LEU A 76 29.33 19.22 6.59
N ASN A 77 28.09 19.28 7.08
CA ASN A 77 27.01 18.39 6.65
C ASN A 77 26.16 19.10 5.60
N SER A 78 25.80 18.37 4.55
CA SER A 78 24.90 18.81 3.49
C SER A 78 24.14 17.60 2.96
N ARG A 79 22.89 17.80 2.55
CA ARG A 79 22.25 16.88 1.60
C ARG A 79 23.00 16.92 0.27
N LEU A 80 22.93 15.82 -0.48
CA LEU A 80 23.23 15.82 -1.91
C LEU A 80 22.14 16.67 -2.60
N ILE A 81 22.33 17.98 -2.64
CA ILE A 81 21.48 18.88 -3.41
C ILE A 81 21.96 18.86 -4.85
N PRO A 82 21.05 18.79 -5.81
CA PRO A 82 21.32 19.07 -7.20
C PRO A 82 21.42 20.58 -7.41
N MET A 83 22.53 21.14 -6.99
CA MET A 83 23.24 21.99 -7.93
C MET A 83 24.09 21.00 -8.74
N SER A 84 24.39 21.26 -10.03
CA SER A 84 25.24 20.33 -10.79
C SER A 84 26.39 19.92 -9.88
N GLU A 85 26.67 18.61 -9.72
CA GLU A 85 27.76 18.17 -8.86
C GLU A 85 28.98 19.04 -9.13
N GLU A 86 29.22 19.38 -10.40
CA GLU A 86 30.05 20.50 -10.82
C GLU A 86 29.84 21.80 -10.02
N SER A 87 28.79 22.60 -10.08
CA SER A 87 28.72 23.88 -9.33
C SER A 87 29.04 23.85 -7.80
N ILE A 88 28.69 22.80 -7.04
CA ILE A 88 29.10 22.68 -5.61
C ILE A 88 30.49 22.07 -5.49
N TYR A 89 30.78 20.97 -6.19
CA TYR A 89 32.11 20.35 -6.15
C TYR A 89 33.15 21.19 -6.86
N LEU A 90 32.90 21.78 -8.01
CA LEU A 90 33.66 22.85 -8.67
C LEU A 90 33.64 24.13 -7.84
N GLY A 91 32.60 24.42 -7.04
CA GLY A 91 32.63 25.52 -6.09
C GLY A 91 33.65 25.30 -4.96
N ILE A 92 33.59 24.13 -4.33
CA ILE A 92 34.51 23.67 -3.29
C ILE A 92 35.90 23.39 -3.89
N ALA A 93 35.97 22.75 -5.06
CA ALA A 93 37.18 22.36 -5.76
C ALA A 93 37.86 23.52 -6.47
N ASN A 94 37.14 24.52 -7.00
CA ASN A 94 37.78 25.76 -7.46
C ASN A 94 38.35 26.51 -6.26
N LEU A 95 37.64 26.56 -5.12
CA LEU A 95 38.19 27.11 -3.88
C LEU A 95 39.44 26.34 -3.42
N MET A 96 39.45 25.01 -3.52
CA MET A 96 40.59 24.14 -3.19
C MET A 96 41.73 24.22 -4.23
N TYR A 97 41.41 24.44 -5.51
CA TYR A 97 42.35 24.52 -6.63
C TYR A 97 43.06 25.87 -6.66
N ASP A 98 42.32 26.97 -6.43
CA ASP A 98 42.88 28.31 -6.22
C ASP A 98 43.84 28.35 -5.01
N LEU A 99 43.65 27.46 -4.03
CA LEU A 99 44.44 27.37 -2.80
C LEU A 99 45.38 26.13 -2.73
N ARG A 100 45.55 25.40 -3.85
CA ARG A 100 46.56 24.34 -4.12
C ARG A 100 46.67 23.16 -3.12
N GLN A 101 45.58 22.57 -2.64
CA GLN A 101 45.66 21.37 -1.77
C GLN A 101 44.45 20.42 -1.98
N GLN A 102 44.64 19.28 -2.68
CA GLN A 102 43.62 18.21 -2.77
C GLN A 102 43.69 17.20 -1.61
N ASP A 103 44.81 17.12 -0.89
CA ASP A 103 45.10 16.01 0.04
C ASP A 103 44.51 16.16 1.47
N SER A 104 43.82 17.26 1.79
CA SER A 104 43.38 17.57 3.18
C SER A 104 41.87 17.38 3.45
N THR A 105 41.07 17.01 2.46
CA THR A 105 39.59 16.94 2.60
C THR A 105 39.09 15.49 2.52
N THR A 106 38.27 15.08 3.48
CA THR A 106 37.63 13.75 3.48
C THR A 106 36.13 13.89 3.28
N VAL A 107 35.58 13.19 2.28
CA VAL A 107 34.14 13.11 2.05
C VAL A 107 33.60 11.80 2.63
N VAL A 108 32.55 11.89 3.44
CA VAL A 108 31.88 10.73 4.04
C VAL A 108 30.42 10.74 3.63
N GLU A 109 30.02 9.73 2.87
CA GLU A 109 28.63 9.52 2.50
C GLU A 109 27.91 8.65 3.54
N LEU A 110 26.81 9.16 4.09
CA LEU A 110 25.97 8.38 5.00
C LEU A 110 25.08 7.42 4.21
N LYS A 111 25.23 6.13 4.49
CA LYS A 111 24.41 5.07 3.88
C LYS A 111 23.19 4.72 4.75
N PRO A 112 22.12 4.13 4.16
CA PRO A 112 20.99 3.60 4.93
C PRO A 112 21.43 2.62 6.01
N PHE A 113 20.63 2.49 7.07
CA PHE A 113 20.91 1.52 8.13
C PHE A 113 20.87 0.11 7.57
N ARG A 114 21.77 -0.77 8.01
CA ARG A 114 21.70 -2.20 7.78
C ARG A 114 20.93 -2.88 8.92
N LYS A 115 20.53 -4.13 8.72
CA LYS A 115 19.80 -4.94 9.73
C LYS A 115 20.39 -4.85 11.15
N PRO A 116 21.71 -5.02 11.39
CA PRO A 116 22.27 -4.90 12.74
C PRO A 116 22.19 -3.49 13.33
N GLN A 117 22.20 -2.45 12.48
CA GLN A 117 22.10 -1.06 12.92
C GLN A 117 20.66 -0.72 13.32
N ILE A 118 19.66 -1.28 12.63
CA ILE A 118 18.24 -1.15 12.99
C ILE A 118 18.01 -1.76 14.39
N GLU A 119 18.50 -2.98 14.61
CA GLU A 119 18.38 -3.69 15.89
C GLU A 119 19.04 -2.90 17.03
N ALA A 120 20.31 -2.50 16.84
CA ALA A 120 21.03 -1.72 17.84
C ALA A 120 20.36 -0.37 18.15
N TRP A 121 19.79 0.28 17.13
CA TRP A 121 19.07 1.54 17.30
C TRP A 121 17.77 1.35 18.09
N LEU A 122 16.96 0.32 17.75
CA LEU A 122 15.72 -0.01 18.45
C LEU A 122 15.97 -0.35 19.92
N ASP A 123 17.03 -1.09 20.20
CA ASP A 123 17.45 -1.40 21.57
C ASP A 123 17.84 -0.14 22.35
N ALA A 124 18.67 0.72 21.75
CA ALA A 124 19.08 1.98 22.38
C ALA A 124 17.88 2.90 22.64
N TYR A 125 16.97 3.02 21.66
CA TYR A 125 15.77 3.84 21.78
C TYR A 125 14.82 3.29 22.84
N SER A 126 14.60 1.97 22.87
CA SER A 126 13.75 1.33 23.87
C SER A 126 14.31 1.46 25.28
N ASN A 127 15.63 1.31 25.46
CA ASN A 127 16.28 1.55 26.75
C ASN A 127 16.14 3.02 27.21
N ALA A 128 16.21 3.97 26.28
CA ALA A 128 16.00 5.38 26.58
C ALA A 128 14.54 5.67 27.00
N LYS A 129 13.57 4.97 26.43
CA LYS A 129 12.14 5.08 26.78
C LYS A 129 11.81 4.38 28.11
N ALA A 130 12.43 3.23 28.39
CA ALA A 130 12.32 2.56 29.68
C ALA A 130 12.76 3.46 30.84
N LYS A 131 13.85 4.21 30.67
CA LYS A 131 14.29 5.23 31.65
C LYS A 131 13.28 6.35 31.89
N ARG A 132 12.30 6.52 31.00
CA ARG A 132 11.21 7.50 31.10
C ARG A 132 9.88 6.88 31.56
N GLY A 133 9.89 5.63 32.01
CA GLY A 133 8.71 4.94 32.55
C GLY A 133 7.88 4.18 31.50
N TYR A 134 8.37 4.00 30.28
CA TYR A 134 7.70 3.16 29.28
C TYR A 134 8.22 1.72 29.38
N GLU A 135 7.40 0.79 29.89
CA GLU A 135 7.82 -0.60 30.12
C GLU A 135 7.85 -1.46 28.84
N GLN A 136 7.09 -1.06 27.81
CA GLN A 136 7.04 -1.76 26.53
C GLN A 136 8.35 -1.56 25.76
N ARG A 137 8.77 -2.59 25.01
CA ARG A 137 9.94 -2.53 24.13
C ARG A 137 9.54 -2.86 22.71
N LEU A 138 10.18 -2.20 21.75
CA LEU A 138 10.00 -2.46 20.33
C LEU A 138 11.26 -3.16 19.80
N PHE A 139 11.09 -4.37 19.30
CA PHE A 139 12.12 -5.17 18.66
C PHE A 139 11.91 -5.20 17.14
N ARG A 140 12.88 -5.77 16.43
CA ARG A 140 12.81 -5.85 14.97
C ARG A 140 11.80 -6.90 14.50
N GLU A 141 11.65 -7.97 15.26
CA GLU A 141 10.70 -9.05 15.02
C GLU A 141 9.26 -8.53 15.07
N ASP A 142 8.99 -7.58 15.97
CA ASP A 142 7.71 -6.90 16.09
C ASP A 142 7.30 -6.18 14.80
N LEU A 143 8.27 -5.64 14.03
CA LEU A 143 8.00 -5.02 12.74
C LEU A 143 7.45 -6.02 11.72
N GLY A 144 7.94 -7.28 11.77
CA GLY A 144 7.44 -8.37 10.92
C GLY A 144 6.04 -8.82 11.30
N HIS A 145 5.67 -8.70 12.57
CA HIS A 145 4.30 -8.92 13.05
C HIS A 145 3.34 -7.81 12.61
N LEU A 146 3.82 -6.57 12.50
CA LEU A 146 3.04 -5.45 11.96
C LEU A 146 2.81 -5.61 10.46
N HIS A 147 3.88 -5.79 9.68
CA HIS A 147 3.78 -6.06 8.24
C HIS A 147 5.08 -6.66 7.70
N LYS A 148 5.00 -7.74 6.90
CA LYS A 148 6.16 -8.58 6.52
C LYS A 148 7.32 -7.84 5.84
N ASN A 149 7.04 -6.74 5.14
CA ASN A 149 8.03 -5.92 4.44
C ASN A 149 8.38 -4.60 5.16
N LEU A 150 7.80 -4.32 6.33
CA LEU A 150 7.99 -3.05 7.04
C LEU A 150 9.43 -2.84 7.53
N ALA A 151 10.11 -3.93 7.86
CA ALA A 151 11.51 -3.91 8.23
C ALA A 151 12.41 -3.36 7.10
N ASN A 152 12.03 -3.52 5.83
CA ASN A 152 12.78 -2.97 4.71
C ASN A 152 12.60 -1.44 4.62
N ALA A 153 11.40 -0.91 4.87
CA ALA A 153 11.19 0.54 4.95
C ALA A 153 12.02 1.18 6.08
N CYS A 154 12.32 0.43 7.14
CA CYS A 154 13.14 0.88 8.28
C CYS A 154 14.65 0.99 7.99
N HIS A 155 15.12 0.65 6.78
CA HIS A 155 16.47 1.01 6.33
C HIS A 155 16.66 2.55 6.31
N ASN A 156 15.56 3.29 6.18
CA ASN A 156 15.47 4.72 6.41
C ASN A 156 15.45 5.04 7.93
N PRO A 157 16.48 5.69 8.49
CA PRO A 157 16.55 5.98 9.92
C PRO A 157 15.46 6.96 10.40
N LEU A 158 15.01 7.88 9.55
CA LEU A 158 13.95 8.82 9.89
C LEU A 158 12.60 8.10 9.97
N PHE A 159 12.30 7.22 9.02
CA PHE A 159 11.10 6.38 9.07
C PHE A 159 11.12 5.47 10.30
N LEU A 160 12.25 4.81 10.58
CA LEU A 160 12.43 4.00 11.79
C LEU A 160 12.18 4.80 13.07
N TYR A 161 12.71 6.02 13.16
CA TYR A 161 12.46 6.90 14.30
C TYR A 161 10.98 7.25 14.46
N MET A 162 10.31 7.59 13.36
CA MET A 162 8.89 7.95 13.36
C MET A 162 8.00 6.78 13.76
N LEU A 163 8.28 5.59 13.22
CA LEU A 163 7.59 4.35 13.60
C LEU A 163 7.78 4.06 15.09
N ALA A 164 9.02 4.11 15.58
CA ALA A 164 9.31 3.87 16.98
C ALA A 164 8.66 4.92 17.90
N ALA A 165 8.68 6.20 17.51
CA ALA A 165 8.00 7.25 18.26
C ALA A 165 6.49 6.97 18.36
N ARG A 166 5.86 6.59 17.24
CA ARG A 166 4.43 6.25 17.18
C ARG A 166 4.08 5.03 18.03
N PHE A 167 4.94 4.02 18.06
CA PHE A 167 4.79 2.86 18.95
C PHE A 167 4.67 3.29 20.41
N TYR A 168 5.51 4.20 20.89
CA TYR A 168 5.47 4.64 22.29
C TYR A 168 4.33 5.62 22.59
N GLU A 169 3.71 6.23 21.58
CA GLU A 169 2.52 7.06 21.74
C GLU A 169 1.24 6.24 21.78
N ALA A 170 1.12 5.23 20.91
CA ALA A 170 -0.14 4.52 20.67
C ALA A 170 -0.14 3.06 21.17
N GLY A 171 1.03 2.45 21.37
CA GLY A 171 1.20 1.01 21.58
C GLY A 171 1.13 0.22 20.27
N ILE A 172 1.77 -0.95 20.22
CA ILE A 172 1.85 -1.77 19.00
C ILE A 172 0.51 -2.29 18.51
N GLU A 173 -0.40 -2.57 19.43
CA GLU A 173 -1.75 -3.05 19.10
C GLU A 173 -2.59 -2.00 18.36
N ARG A 174 -2.20 -0.72 18.43
CA ARG A 174 -2.81 0.38 17.69
C ARG A 174 -2.01 0.81 16.45
N LEU A 175 -0.89 0.14 16.17
CA LEU A 175 -0.06 0.33 14.97
C LEU A 175 -0.45 -0.62 13.83
N THR A 176 -1.73 -0.99 13.73
CA THR A 176 -2.17 -1.99 12.75
C THR A 176 -2.35 -1.43 11.34
N ASP A 177 -2.47 -0.11 11.20
CA ASP A 177 -2.68 0.53 9.90
C ASP A 177 -1.38 1.13 9.33
N VAL A 178 -0.89 0.51 8.25
CA VAL A 178 0.28 0.99 7.52
C VAL A 178 -0.01 2.32 6.82
N TYR A 179 -1.26 2.61 6.47
CA TYR A 179 -1.64 3.93 5.93
C TYR A 179 -1.35 5.02 6.97
N ASP A 180 -1.83 4.86 8.21
CA ASP A 180 -1.62 5.82 9.30
C ASP A 180 -0.13 6.06 9.60
N LEU A 181 0.69 5.00 9.48
CA LEU A 181 2.15 5.12 9.60
C LEU A 181 2.75 6.02 8.52
N TYR A 182 2.39 5.82 7.25
CA TYR A 182 2.88 6.64 6.15
C TYR A 182 2.30 8.05 6.19
N GLU A 183 1.02 8.22 6.57
CA GLU A 183 0.40 9.54 6.75
C GLU A 183 1.13 10.33 7.84
N SER A 184 1.34 9.73 9.01
CA SER A 184 2.09 10.35 10.10
C SER A 184 3.52 10.70 9.69
N PHE A 185 4.20 9.80 8.96
CA PHE A 185 5.55 10.05 8.45
C PHE A 185 5.58 11.23 7.47
N VAL A 186 4.64 11.28 6.52
CA VAL A 186 4.52 12.36 5.55
C VAL A 186 4.24 13.69 6.24
N ASP A 187 3.23 13.75 7.09
CA ASP A 187 2.82 15.00 7.75
C ASP A 187 3.90 15.58 8.66
N ASN A 188 4.58 14.74 9.44
CA ASN A 188 5.66 15.20 10.30
C ASN A 188 6.86 15.69 9.50
N THR A 189 7.20 15.03 8.40
CA THR A 189 8.33 15.42 7.55
C THR A 189 8.02 16.71 6.78
N VAL A 190 6.82 16.85 6.22
CA VAL A 190 6.36 18.08 5.53
C VAL A 190 6.30 19.25 6.50
N THR A 191 5.75 19.05 7.71
CA THR A 191 5.70 20.08 8.75
C THR A 191 7.09 20.47 9.23
N GLY A 192 7.99 19.50 9.36
CA GLY A 192 9.38 19.70 9.76
C GLY A 192 10.18 20.51 8.73
N LYS A 193 9.98 20.27 7.43
CA LYS A 193 10.78 20.84 6.34
C LYS A 193 10.85 22.37 6.33
N PHE A 194 9.77 23.06 6.70
CA PHE A 194 9.71 24.53 6.70
C PHE A 194 9.60 25.14 8.10
N ARG A 195 9.87 24.35 9.16
CA ARG A 195 9.59 24.74 10.54
C ARG A 195 10.32 26.01 10.96
N PHE A 196 11.54 26.21 10.47
CA PHE A 196 12.39 27.34 10.87
C PHE A 196 12.18 28.55 9.96
N GLU A 197 11.97 28.31 8.68
CA GLU A 197 11.81 29.31 7.63
C GLU A 197 10.44 30.01 7.71
N LYS A 198 9.39 29.31 8.16
CA LYS A 198 8.08 29.88 8.48
C LYS A 198 8.13 31.07 9.44
N ARG A 199 9.12 31.09 10.33
CA ARG A 199 9.29 32.17 11.31
C ARG A 199 9.92 33.42 10.70
N GLN A 200 10.53 33.30 9.53
CA GLN A 200 11.33 34.36 8.91
C GLN A 200 10.63 35.01 7.71
N ALA A 201 9.68 34.34 7.05
CA ALA A 201 8.93 34.90 5.93
C ALA A 201 7.52 34.29 5.79
N ALA A 202 6.50 35.15 5.65
CA ALA A 202 5.10 34.73 5.48
C ALA A 202 4.88 33.92 4.17
N SER A 203 5.57 34.28 3.10
CA SER A 203 5.54 33.57 1.81
C SER A 203 6.00 32.11 1.91
N ILE A 204 6.89 31.78 2.86
CA ILE A 204 7.34 30.40 3.10
C ILE A 204 6.29 29.58 3.84
N ALA A 205 5.47 30.22 4.67
CA ALA A 205 4.34 29.54 5.30
C ALA A 205 3.30 29.10 4.26
N GLU A 206 3.11 29.88 3.20
CA GLU A 206 2.26 29.51 2.06
C GLU A 206 2.83 28.30 1.30
N VAL A 207 4.10 28.36 0.89
CA VAL A 207 4.78 27.23 0.21
C VAL A 207 4.68 25.94 1.02
N SER A 208 4.87 26.04 2.35
CA SER A 208 4.76 24.87 3.22
C SER A 208 3.35 24.28 3.28
N ARG A 209 2.30 25.09 3.22
CA ARG A 209 0.90 24.59 3.24
C ARG A 209 0.58 23.77 2.00
N HIS A 210 1.22 24.06 0.88
CA HIS A 210 0.98 23.39 -0.40
C HIS A 210 2.03 22.34 -0.77
N TYR A 211 3.05 22.15 0.07
CA TYR A 211 4.12 21.21 -0.24
C TYR A 211 3.62 19.77 -0.43
N ARG A 212 2.65 19.32 0.38
CA ARG A 212 2.02 18.00 0.20
C ARG A 212 1.30 17.88 -1.14
N ALA A 213 0.67 18.96 -1.61
CA ALA A 213 0.06 19.00 -2.94
C ALA A 213 1.11 18.92 -4.06
N PHE A 214 2.23 19.62 -3.93
CA PHE A 214 3.38 19.48 -4.85
C PHE A 214 3.88 18.03 -4.93
N LEU A 215 4.05 17.36 -3.78
CA LEU A 215 4.45 15.96 -3.75
C LEU A 215 3.44 15.05 -4.45
N ARG A 216 2.14 15.33 -4.32
CA ARG A 216 1.09 14.62 -5.09
C ARG A 216 1.20 14.86 -6.59
N GLU A 217 1.41 16.10 -7.03
CA GLU A 217 1.61 16.41 -8.46
C GLU A 217 2.86 15.71 -9.01
N MET A 218 3.95 15.64 -8.23
CA MET A 218 5.14 14.86 -8.58
C MET A 218 4.86 13.37 -8.70
N ALA A 219 4.10 12.80 -7.77
CA ALA A 219 3.70 11.39 -7.81
C ALA A 219 2.90 11.06 -9.07
N LEU A 220 1.92 11.93 -9.40
CA LEU A 220 1.13 11.80 -10.62
C LEU A 220 1.99 11.91 -11.88
N ALA A 221 2.88 12.89 -11.95
CA ALA A 221 3.80 13.05 -13.07
C ALA A 221 4.69 11.80 -13.26
N ILE A 222 5.21 11.23 -12.17
CA ILE A 222 5.96 9.97 -12.22
C ILE A 222 5.09 8.84 -12.75
N SER A 223 3.85 8.70 -12.28
CA SER A 223 2.93 7.65 -12.76
C SER A 223 2.54 7.81 -14.23
N ALA A 224 2.51 9.03 -14.76
CA ALA A 224 2.13 9.31 -16.14
C ALA A 224 3.25 8.98 -17.14
N THR A 225 4.52 9.08 -16.74
CA THR A 225 5.67 8.81 -17.61
C THR A 225 6.31 7.46 -17.40
N ASN A 226 5.91 6.72 -16.37
CA ASN A 226 6.49 5.42 -16.01
C ASN A 226 5.41 4.34 -16.05
N ASP A 227 5.79 3.15 -16.52
CA ASP A 227 4.97 1.97 -16.35
C ASP A 227 5.21 1.38 -14.95
N LEU A 228 4.25 1.58 -14.03
CA LEU A 228 4.35 1.14 -12.64
C LEU A 228 4.12 -0.38 -12.57
N GLU A 229 5.22 -1.14 -12.68
CA GLU A 229 5.22 -2.60 -12.63
C GLU A 229 4.85 -3.18 -11.27
N PHE A 230 4.16 -4.33 -11.27
CA PHE A 230 3.90 -5.17 -10.10
C PHE A 230 3.91 -6.65 -10.49
N ASP A 231 4.28 -7.54 -9.57
CA ASP A 231 4.27 -8.98 -9.80
C ASP A 231 2.86 -9.56 -9.56
N SER A 232 2.22 -10.03 -10.64
CA SER A 232 0.89 -10.62 -10.59
C SER A 232 0.79 -11.87 -9.71
N LYS A 233 1.91 -12.57 -9.47
CA LYS A 233 1.96 -13.73 -8.57
C LYS A 233 1.84 -13.36 -7.09
N THR A 234 2.10 -12.08 -6.76
CA THR A 234 2.12 -11.60 -5.39
C THR A 234 0.94 -10.70 -5.05
N LEU A 235 0.08 -10.39 -6.03
CA LEU A 235 -1.11 -9.54 -5.90
C LEU A 235 -2.05 -9.97 -4.80
N ASP A 236 -2.19 -11.28 -4.59
CA ASP A 236 -3.11 -11.82 -3.59
C ASP A 236 -2.65 -11.54 -2.15
N ALA A 237 -1.37 -11.17 -1.97
CA ALA A 237 -0.81 -10.75 -0.71
C ALA A 237 -0.61 -9.23 -0.68
N TRP A 238 -1.07 -8.58 0.39
CA TRP A 238 -0.71 -7.19 0.65
C TRP A 238 0.79 -7.07 0.91
N ASN A 239 1.51 -6.32 0.05
CA ASN A 239 2.96 -6.17 0.10
C ASN A 239 3.33 -4.69 -0.07
N LEU A 240 4.17 -4.18 0.83
CA LEU A 240 4.95 -2.97 0.57
C LEU A 240 5.99 -3.26 -0.49
N ASP A 241 6.27 -2.25 -1.32
CA ASP A 241 7.26 -2.32 -2.38
C ASP A 241 8.66 -2.52 -1.79
N ALA A 242 9.42 -3.45 -2.39
CA ALA A 242 10.77 -3.79 -1.93
C ALA A 242 11.84 -2.79 -2.39
N ASN A 243 11.47 -1.80 -3.22
CA ASN A 243 12.32 -0.72 -3.73
C ASN A 243 13.42 -1.14 -4.72
N ASP A 244 13.32 -2.30 -5.37
CA ASP A 244 14.35 -2.77 -6.32
C ASP A 244 14.42 -1.90 -7.60
N ARG A 245 13.30 -1.27 -7.99
CA ARG A 245 13.22 -0.34 -9.13
C ARG A 245 12.57 0.97 -8.68
N LEU A 246 13.30 2.07 -8.74
CA LEU A 246 12.76 3.39 -8.39
C LEU A 246 12.33 4.17 -9.64
N TYR A 247 11.12 4.70 -9.62
CA TYR A 247 10.52 5.43 -10.75
C TYR A 247 10.92 6.90 -10.75
N SER A 248 11.14 7.48 -11.93
CA SER A 248 11.67 8.84 -12.05
C SER A 248 11.14 9.63 -13.24
N ILE A 249 11.20 10.96 -13.17
CA ILE A 249 10.85 11.90 -14.24
C ILE A 249 12.02 12.84 -14.58
N PRO A 250 12.13 13.35 -15.82
CA PRO A 250 13.16 14.34 -16.16
C PRO A 250 13.04 15.63 -15.34
N TYR A 251 14.16 16.26 -15.02
CA TYR A 251 14.21 17.52 -14.27
C TYR A 251 13.42 18.65 -14.93
N ALA A 252 13.35 18.67 -16.27
CA ALA A 252 12.54 19.64 -17.01
C ALA A 252 11.05 19.60 -16.60
N THR A 253 10.50 18.39 -16.42
CA THR A 253 9.12 18.18 -15.97
C THR A 253 8.93 18.63 -14.52
N VAL A 254 9.89 18.31 -13.65
CA VAL A 254 9.89 18.74 -12.25
C VAL A 254 9.86 20.25 -12.14
N ARG A 255 10.75 20.93 -12.89
CA ARG A 255 10.84 22.38 -12.92
C ARG A 255 9.52 23.01 -13.30
N GLU A 256 8.87 22.50 -14.35
CA GLU A 256 7.56 22.98 -14.80
C GLU A 256 6.49 22.81 -13.69
N THR A 257 6.45 21.65 -13.01
CA THR A 257 5.52 21.41 -11.89
C THR A 257 5.75 22.37 -10.73
N ILE A 258 7.02 22.63 -10.35
CA ILE A 258 7.35 23.57 -9.29
C ILE A 258 6.98 25.00 -9.69
N GLU A 259 7.31 25.41 -10.91
CA GLU A 259 7.01 26.75 -11.41
C GLU A 259 5.50 27.00 -11.43
N LYS A 260 4.70 26.05 -11.96
CA LYS A 260 3.22 26.12 -11.91
C LYS A 260 2.70 26.18 -10.48
N THR A 261 3.28 25.39 -9.57
CA THR A 261 2.89 25.41 -8.15
C THR A 261 3.22 26.76 -7.52
N ALA A 262 4.42 27.30 -7.75
CA ALA A 262 4.85 28.59 -7.22
C ALA A 262 4.00 29.76 -7.73
N GLU A 263 3.68 29.77 -9.02
CA GLU A 263 2.85 30.81 -9.66
C GLU A 263 1.40 30.81 -9.15
N ARG A 264 0.85 29.65 -8.78
CA ARG A 264 -0.50 29.56 -8.20
C ARG A 264 -0.59 30.08 -6.77
N LEU A 265 0.53 30.14 -6.05
CA LEU A 265 0.53 30.19 -4.59
C LEU A 265 1.20 31.42 -4.01
N LEU A 266 2.13 32.05 -4.73
CA LEU A 266 2.80 33.26 -4.28
C LEU A 266 2.13 34.48 -4.93
N ASP A 267 1.82 35.50 -4.12
CA ASP A 267 1.37 36.80 -4.64
C ASP A 267 2.43 37.34 -5.62
N PRO A 268 2.06 37.89 -6.79
CA PRO A 268 3.00 38.52 -7.72
C PRO A 268 3.97 39.51 -7.06
N VAL A 269 3.55 40.18 -5.98
CA VAL A 269 4.39 41.09 -5.20
C VAL A 269 5.47 40.33 -4.42
N ASP A 270 5.15 39.20 -3.80
CA ASP A 270 6.10 38.34 -3.07
C ASP A 270 7.08 37.61 -4.00
N LEU A 271 6.66 37.30 -5.24
CA LEU A 271 7.51 36.70 -6.29
C LEU A 271 8.63 37.65 -6.76
N GLY A 272 8.47 38.97 -6.60
CA GLY A 272 9.47 39.96 -7.02
C GLY A 272 10.74 39.94 -6.17
N ASP A 273 10.63 39.57 -4.89
CA ASP A 273 11.72 39.58 -3.91
C ASP A 273 12.37 38.20 -3.69
N ILE A 274 11.84 37.16 -4.35
CA ILE A 274 12.28 35.76 -4.22
C ILE A 274 13.05 35.32 -5.47
N ASP A 275 14.23 34.73 -5.27
CA ASP A 275 14.97 34.08 -6.35
C ASP A 275 14.29 32.75 -6.74
N ARG A 276 13.71 32.71 -7.95
CA ARG A 276 13.02 31.53 -8.50
C ARG A 276 13.88 30.27 -8.51
N ARG A 277 15.17 30.38 -8.83
CA ARG A 277 16.08 29.21 -8.82
C ARG A 277 16.25 28.65 -7.41
N ARG A 278 16.26 29.53 -6.41
CA ARG A 278 16.36 29.09 -5.00
C ARG A 278 15.08 28.52 -4.47
N LEU A 279 13.94 29.02 -4.91
CA LEU A 279 12.65 28.42 -4.57
C LEU A 279 12.60 26.97 -5.04
N ILE A 280 12.95 26.72 -6.30
CA ILE A 280 13.06 25.38 -6.88
C ILE A 280 13.98 24.49 -6.03
N ASN A 281 15.19 24.98 -5.75
CA ASN A 281 16.15 24.23 -4.93
C ASN A 281 15.60 23.95 -3.51
N ASN A 282 14.91 24.88 -2.85
CA ASN A 282 14.36 24.65 -1.51
C ASN A 282 13.20 23.66 -1.47
N VAL A 283 12.35 23.67 -2.50
CA VAL A 283 11.24 22.72 -2.67
C VAL A 283 11.80 21.32 -2.90
N LEU A 284 12.88 21.22 -3.67
CA LEU A 284 13.51 19.95 -4.03
C LEU A 284 14.40 19.38 -2.93
N THR A 285 14.88 20.19 -1.99
CA THR A 285 15.73 19.75 -0.87
C THR A 285 14.92 19.11 0.25
N CYS A 286 14.07 18.15 -0.06
CA CYS A 286 13.32 17.39 0.93
C CYS A 286 13.81 15.96 1.01
N TYR A 287 13.64 15.38 2.20
CA TYR A 287 13.94 13.98 2.48
C TYR A 287 13.31 13.02 1.47
N PHE A 288 12.12 13.33 0.94
CA PHE A 288 11.39 12.43 0.06
C PHE A 288 11.94 12.33 -1.36
N LEU A 289 12.77 13.27 -1.80
CA LEU A 289 13.16 13.40 -3.20
C LEU A 289 14.64 13.12 -3.36
N ALA A 290 14.98 12.44 -4.45
CA ALA A 290 16.36 12.20 -4.85
C ALA A 290 16.52 12.42 -6.35
N GLU A 291 17.68 12.94 -6.72
CA GLU A 291 18.13 13.02 -8.11
C GLU A 291 18.95 11.77 -8.49
N SER A 292 18.86 11.36 -9.75
CA SER A 292 19.70 10.34 -10.37
C SER A 292 19.96 10.76 -11.82
N GLY A 293 21.09 11.45 -12.06
CA GLY A 293 21.38 12.06 -13.37
C GLY A 293 20.49 13.27 -13.60
N ASP A 294 19.83 13.35 -14.76
CA ASP A 294 18.88 14.43 -15.08
C ASP A 294 17.44 14.11 -14.63
N ARG A 295 17.26 13.15 -13.72
CA ARG A 295 15.96 12.61 -13.33
C ARG A 295 15.72 12.67 -11.84
N TRP A 296 14.46 12.79 -11.47
CA TRP A 296 13.97 12.94 -10.12
C TRP A 296 12.99 11.85 -9.74
N ARG A 297 13.11 11.39 -8.50
CA ARG A 297 12.32 10.30 -7.95
C ARG A 297 12.00 10.51 -6.49
N PHE A 298 11.06 9.72 -5.98
CA PHE A 298 10.95 9.51 -4.55
C PHE A 298 12.09 8.62 -4.05
N THR A 299 12.54 8.84 -2.82
CA THR A 299 13.54 7.99 -2.15
C THR A 299 13.01 6.59 -1.80
N ASP A 300 11.69 6.45 -1.74
CA ASP A 300 10.97 5.23 -1.42
C ASP A 300 9.68 5.19 -2.24
N ASN A 301 9.46 4.10 -3.00
CA ASN A 301 8.27 3.91 -3.81
C ASN A 301 7.01 3.84 -2.97
N ASN A 302 7.09 3.40 -1.70
CA ASN A 302 5.92 3.37 -0.83
C ASN A 302 5.37 4.78 -0.55
N ILE A 303 6.22 5.81 -0.57
CA ILE A 303 5.82 7.22 -0.48
C ILE A 303 5.13 7.67 -1.77
N LEU A 304 5.66 7.25 -2.93
CA LEU A 304 5.01 7.46 -4.23
C LEU A 304 3.60 6.88 -4.22
N PHE A 305 3.44 5.61 -3.85
CA PHE A 305 2.15 4.93 -3.85
C PHE A 305 1.17 5.50 -2.82
N PHE A 306 1.66 5.94 -1.64
CA PHE A 306 0.86 6.67 -0.66
C PHE A 306 0.32 7.99 -1.23
N LEU A 307 1.15 8.79 -1.90
CA LEU A 307 0.74 10.07 -2.48
C LEU A 307 -0.22 9.88 -3.66
N LEU A 308 -0.05 8.81 -4.45
CA LEU A 308 -1.00 8.41 -5.49
C LEU A 308 -2.36 8.03 -4.87
N ALA A 309 -2.38 7.27 -3.77
CA ALA A 309 -3.60 6.93 -3.06
C ALA A 309 -4.33 8.18 -2.54
N GLU A 310 -3.60 9.14 -1.98
CA GLU A 310 -4.16 10.43 -1.53
C GLU A 310 -4.73 11.24 -2.71
N ALA A 311 -4.03 11.29 -3.85
CA ALA A 311 -4.52 11.96 -5.05
C ALA A 311 -5.83 11.33 -5.57
N LEU A 312 -5.90 9.99 -5.62
CA LEU A 312 -7.10 9.25 -6.00
C LEU A 312 -8.26 9.51 -5.03
N LEU A 313 -8.00 9.54 -3.72
CA LEU A 313 -9.02 9.85 -2.72
C LEU A 313 -9.61 11.25 -2.93
N LEU A 314 -8.74 12.25 -3.11
CA LEU A 314 -9.16 13.64 -3.30
C LEU A 314 -9.94 13.81 -4.61
N ALA A 315 -9.52 13.14 -5.69
CA ALA A 315 -10.26 13.12 -6.95
C ALA A 315 -11.65 12.49 -6.74
N THR A 316 -11.74 11.31 -6.10
CA THR A 316 -13.01 10.64 -5.79
C THR A 316 -13.94 11.55 -5.00
N LYS A 317 -13.50 12.11 -3.87
CA LYS A 317 -14.32 13.00 -3.02
C LYS A 317 -14.75 14.27 -3.76
N HIS A 318 -13.84 14.87 -4.52
CA HIS A 318 -14.15 16.06 -5.32
C HIS A 318 -15.22 15.76 -6.37
N THR A 319 -15.08 14.67 -7.12
CA THR A 319 -16.00 14.31 -8.19
C THR A 319 -17.35 13.85 -7.66
N VAL A 320 -17.39 13.12 -6.55
CA VAL A 320 -18.66 12.77 -5.87
C VAL A 320 -19.38 14.02 -5.34
N THR A 321 -18.63 15.04 -4.91
CA THR A 321 -19.22 16.26 -4.35
C THR A 321 -19.68 17.25 -5.42
N LYS A 322 -18.94 17.38 -6.53
CA LYS A 322 -19.11 18.46 -7.51
C LYS A 322 -19.40 17.98 -8.93
N GLY A 323 -19.13 16.72 -9.24
CA GLY A 323 -19.29 16.16 -10.57
C GLY A 323 -20.74 15.80 -10.86
N SER A 324 -21.16 15.98 -12.11
CA SER A 324 -22.35 15.30 -12.62
C SER A 324 -21.98 13.88 -13.05
N ILE A 325 -22.96 12.97 -12.99
CA ILE A 325 -22.78 11.58 -13.43
C ILE A 325 -22.38 11.53 -14.92
N GLU A 326 -23.02 12.35 -15.76
CA GLU A 326 -22.78 12.46 -17.21
C GLU A 326 -21.37 12.98 -17.57
N GLY A 327 -20.71 13.70 -16.65
CA GLY A 327 -19.37 14.27 -16.82
C GLY A 327 -18.30 13.64 -15.93
N PHE A 328 -18.62 12.55 -15.23
CA PHE A 328 -17.79 12.01 -14.14
C PHE A 328 -16.34 11.80 -14.56
N ALA A 329 -16.10 11.12 -15.68
CA ALA A 329 -14.74 10.76 -16.08
C ALA A 329 -13.87 12.00 -16.37
N SER A 330 -14.43 13.03 -17.01
CA SER A 330 -13.73 14.30 -17.26
C SER A 330 -13.53 15.09 -15.97
N ALA A 331 -14.53 15.12 -15.08
CA ALA A 331 -14.43 15.75 -13.77
C ALA A 331 -13.40 15.04 -12.87
N PHE A 332 -13.29 13.72 -12.95
CA PHE A 332 -12.31 12.92 -12.21
C PHE A 332 -10.89 13.18 -12.70
N THR A 333 -10.63 13.12 -14.00
CA THR A 333 -9.29 13.38 -14.54
C THR A 333 -8.90 14.86 -14.38
N SER A 334 -9.85 15.78 -14.46
CA SER A 334 -9.64 17.19 -14.12
C SER A 334 -9.28 17.37 -12.65
N ALA A 335 -10.00 16.71 -11.72
CA ALA A 335 -9.71 16.76 -10.29
C ALA A 335 -8.37 16.08 -9.93
N LEU A 336 -8.03 15.00 -10.63
CA LEU A 336 -6.74 14.32 -10.52
C LEU A 336 -5.60 15.17 -11.09
N ASN A 337 -5.89 16.09 -12.02
CA ASN A 337 -4.90 16.86 -12.77
C ASN A 337 -3.85 15.96 -13.46
N SER A 338 -4.32 14.81 -13.97
CA SER A 338 -3.51 13.84 -14.69
C SER A 338 -4.34 13.19 -15.81
N PRO A 339 -3.78 13.00 -17.01
CA PRO A 339 -4.45 12.25 -18.07
C PRO A 339 -4.47 10.74 -17.81
N THR A 340 -3.60 10.24 -16.92
CA THR A 340 -3.48 8.83 -16.57
C THR A 340 -4.05 8.55 -15.19
N ILE A 341 -4.76 7.42 -15.07
CA ILE A 341 -5.28 6.88 -13.82
C ILE A 341 -4.21 5.95 -13.23
N PRO A 342 -3.60 6.32 -12.08
CA PRO A 342 -2.52 5.54 -11.47
C PRO A 342 -3.05 4.27 -10.80
N LEU A 343 -3.38 3.26 -11.61
CA LEU A 343 -3.90 1.98 -11.15
C LEU A 343 -2.75 1.04 -10.76
N HIS A 344 -2.29 1.15 -9.53
CA HIS A 344 -1.27 0.28 -8.93
C HIS A 344 -1.82 -0.41 -7.67
N PRO A 345 -1.59 -1.72 -7.44
CA PRO A 345 -2.19 -2.46 -6.33
C PRO A 345 -1.96 -1.80 -4.97
N LEU A 346 -0.73 -1.37 -4.67
CA LEU A 346 -0.41 -0.75 -3.38
C LEU A 346 -1.09 0.62 -3.21
N SER A 347 -1.21 1.41 -4.28
CA SER A 347 -1.94 2.69 -4.23
C SER A 347 -3.43 2.45 -3.98
N VAL A 348 -4.02 1.44 -4.63
CA VAL A 348 -5.42 1.05 -4.42
C VAL A 348 -5.62 0.54 -3.00
N GLU A 349 -4.71 -0.29 -2.48
CA GLU A 349 -4.80 -0.79 -1.11
C GLU A 349 -4.78 0.33 -0.07
N LEU A 350 -3.82 1.25 -0.19
CA LEU A 350 -3.71 2.41 0.70
C LEU A 350 -4.95 3.32 0.58
N LEU A 351 -5.51 3.48 -0.61
CA LEU A 351 -6.77 4.18 -0.83
C LEU A 351 -7.92 3.50 -0.09
N LEU A 352 -8.04 2.16 -0.19
CA LEU A 352 -9.11 1.41 0.46
C LEU A 352 -8.98 1.45 1.99
N LEU A 353 -7.76 1.37 2.53
CA LEU A 353 -7.50 1.55 3.98
C LEU A 353 -7.98 2.92 4.45
N ARG A 354 -7.64 3.99 3.71
CA ARG A 354 -8.09 5.32 4.06
C ARG A 354 -9.59 5.52 3.92
N LEU A 355 -10.21 4.96 2.87
CA LEU A 355 -11.66 5.00 2.70
C LEU A 355 -12.37 4.25 3.84
N ALA A 356 -11.82 3.14 4.33
CA ALA A 356 -12.40 2.41 5.45
C ALA A 356 -12.41 3.22 6.76
N SER A 357 -11.48 4.17 6.93
CA SER A 357 -11.42 5.08 8.07
C SER A 357 -12.20 6.40 7.88
N GLU A 358 -12.85 6.61 6.73
CA GLU A 358 -13.76 7.75 6.54
C GLU A 358 -15.08 7.55 7.33
N PRO A 359 -15.74 8.63 7.76
CA PRO A 359 -17.05 8.55 8.41
C PRO A 359 -18.07 7.77 7.57
N SER A 360 -18.97 7.03 8.23
CA SER A 360 -19.99 6.23 7.53
C SER A 360 -20.84 7.05 6.57
N GLU A 361 -21.16 8.31 6.89
CA GLU A 361 -21.90 9.22 6.01
C GLU A 361 -21.16 9.49 4.68
N GLU A 362 -19.85 9.71 4.72
CA GLU A 362 -19.04 9.95 3.52
C GLU A 362 -18.92 8.67 2.68
N ARG A 363 -18.76 7.52 3.33
CA ARG A 363 -18.74 6.20 2.68
C ARG A 363 -20.07 5.89 1.98
N GLU A 364 -21.19 6.15 2.65
CA GLU A 364 -22.53 5.98 2.10
C GLU A 364 -22.76 6.90 0.90
N ARG A 365 -22.36 8.18 1.00
CA ARG A 365 -22.43 9.13 -0.12
C ARG A 365 -21.63 8.68 -1.34
N ILE A 366 -20.42 8.17 -1.15
CA ILE A 366 -19.61 7.60 -2.24
C ILE A 366 -20.30 6.37 -2.83
N SER A 367 -20.81 5.47 -1.99
CA SER A 367 -21.53 4.26 -2.43
C SER A 367 -22.77 4.61 -3.25
N GLU A 368 -23.60 5.57 -2.80
CA GLU A 368 -24.78 6.06 -3.50
C GLU A 368 -24.44 6.61 -4.88
N PHE A 369 -23.48 7.52 -4.93
CA PHE A 369 -23.05 8.13 -6.18
C PHE A 369 -22.55 7.07 -7.17
N LEU A 370 -21.74 6.10 -6.72
CA LEU A 370 -21.24 5.03 -7.58
C LEU A 370 -22.36 4.08 -8.03
N ALA A 371 -23.34 3.78 -7.18
CA ALA A 371 -24.49 2.97 -7.55
C ALA A 371 -25.31 3.64 -8.67
N GLU A 372 -25.55 4.95 -8.59
CA GLU A 372 -26.21 5.71 -9.65
C GLU A 372 -25.37 5.74 -10.94
N LEU A 373 -24.06 5.94 -10.80
CA LEU A 373 -23.11 5.93 -11.91
C LEU A 373 -23.17 4.59 -12.67
N PHE A 374 -23.22 3.45 -11.98
CA PHE A 374 -23.30 2.13 -12.62
C PHE A 374 -24.65 1.78 -13.25
N ARG A 375 -25.71 2.55 -12.97
CA ARG A 375 -26.99 2.43 -13.72
C ARG A 375 -26.89 3.05 -15.11
N MET A 376 -25.94 3.95 -15.33
CA MET A 376 -25.73 4.55 -16.64
C MET A 376 -24.93 3.59 -17.54
N PRO A 377 -25.40 3.30 -18.77
CA PRO A 377 -24.67 2.45 -19.71
C PRO A 377 -23.22 2.93 -19.96
N LEU A 378 -23.00 4.25 -19.89
CA LEU A 378 -21.76 4.93 -20.27
C LEU A 378 -20.50 4.55 -19.48
N VAL A 379 -20.62 4.07 -18.24
CA VAL A 379 -19.46 4.00 -17.33
C VAL A 379 -18.64 2.73 -17.55
N LEU A 380 -19.30 1.66 -17.98
CA LEU A 380 -18.68 0.35 -18.19
C LEU A 380 -18.72 -0.09 -19.67
N THR A 381 -19.52 0.54 -20.54
CA THR A 381 -19.41 0.36 -22.00
C THR A 381 -18.56 1.49 -22.58
N ALA A 382 -17.26 1.26 -22.68
CA ALA A 382 -16.34 2.14 -23.39
C ALA A 382 -16.85 2.39 -24.83
N GLY A 383 -17.15 3.64 -25.21
CA GLY A 383 -17.33 3.96 -26.64
C GLY A 383 -17.94 5.29 -27.07
N SER A 384 -18.88 5.94 -26.36
CA SER A 384 -19.77 6.89 -27.08
C SER A 384 -19.97 8.29 -26.53
N GLY A 385 -19.51 8.64 -25.32
CA GLY A 385 -19.80 9.98 -24.74
C GLY A 385 -18.63 10.95 -24.62
N SER A 386 -17.49 10.45 -24.15
CA SER A 386 -16.32 11.29 -23.85
C SER A 386 -15.32 11.20 -25.00
N LYS A 387 -15.36 12.14 -25.94
CA LYS A 387 -14.29 12.30 -26.96
C LYS A 387 -12.92 12.68 -26.37
N GLN A 388 -12.83 12.85 -25.04
CA GLN A 388 -11.67 13.45 -24.36
C GLN A 388 -10.72 12.44 -23.70
N LEU A 389 -11.14 11.19 -23.42
CA LEU A 389 -10.30 10.22 -22.73
C LEU A 389 -9.99 9.01 -23.59
N ASP A 390 -8.75 8.52 -23.47
CA ASP A 390 -8.31 7.29 -24.10
C ASP A 390 -9.12 6.09 -23.57
N PRO A 391 -9.55 5.14 -24.44
CA PRO A 391 -10.33 3.99 -24.00
C PRO A 391 -9.68 3.14 -22.90
N GLN A 392 -8.34 3.08 -22.84
CA GLN A 392 -7.63 2.38 -21.77
C GLN A 392 -7.80 3.08 -20.43
N GLU A 393 -7.71 4.41 -20.41
CA GLU A 393 -7.87 5.19 -19.18
C GLU A 393 -9.31 5.15 -18.66
N VAL A 394 -10.30 5.09 -19.55
CA VAL A 394 -11.70 4.81 -19.16
C VAL A 394 -11.83 3.45 -18.48
N ARG A 395 -11.17 2.41 -19.01
CA ARG A 395 -11.18 1.06 -18.40
C ARG A 395 -10.48 1.03 -17.05
N ARG A 396 -9.36 1.75 -16.89
CA ARG A 396 -8.63 1.87 -15.63
C ARG A 396 -9.45 2.61 -14.58
N LEU A 397 -10.09 3.72 -14.95
CA LEU A 397 -11.02 4.44 -14.10
C LEU A 397 -12.17 3.53 -13.66
N ALA A 398 -12.84 2.89 -14.62
CA ALA A 398 -13.93 1.97 -14.32
C ALA A 398 -13.50 0.84 -13.36
N THR A 399 -12.31 0.29 -13.54
CA THR A 399 -11.73 -0.71 -12.64
C THR A 399 -11.54 -0.18 -11.23
N LEU A 400 -10.94 1.01 -11.08
CA LEU A 400 -10.78 1.67 -9.79
C LEU A 400 -12.14 1.88 -9.10
N LEU A 401 -13.13 2.39 -9.82
CA LEU A 401 -14.47 2.67 -9.28
C LEU A 401 -15.19 1.39 -8.84
N VAL A 402 -15.07 0.31 -9.60
CA VAL A 402 -15.61 -1.00 -9.22
C VAL A 402 -14.95 -1.48 -7.93
N VAL A 403 -13.62 -1.40 -7.82
CA VAL A 403 -12.90 -1.82 -6.60
C VAL A 403 -13.33 -0.98 -5.39
N ILE A 404 -13.44 0.34 -5.53
CA ILE A 404 -13.93 1.23 -4.48
C ILE A 404 -15.36 0.83 -4.08
N PHE A 405 -16.25 0.64 -5.06
CA PHE A 405 -17.65 0.31 -4.78
C PHE A 405 -17.81 -1.03 -4.08
N LEU A 406 -17.09 -2.07 -4.53
CA LEU A 406 -17.10 -3.39 -3.89
C LEU A 406 -16.65 -3.31 -2.41
N ARG A 407 -15.76 -2.38 -2.08
CA ARG A 407 -15.22 -2.23 -0.72
C ARG A 407 -16.04 -1.33 0.20
N VAL A 408 -16.65 -0.27 -0.35
CA VAL A 408 -17.35 0.75 0.43
C VAL A 408 -18.86 0.49 0.51
N SER A 409 -19.43 -0.24 -0.46
CA SER A 409 -20.86 -0.52 -0.50
C SER A 409 -21.27 -1.59 0.51
N GLU A 410 -22.20 -1.26 1.40
CA GLU A 410 -22.87 -2.21 2.31
C GLU A 410 -24.22 -2.69 1.76
N ARG A 411 -24.58 -2.28 0.54
CA ARG A 411 -25.86 -2.57 -0.11
C ARG A 411 -26.02 -4.05 -0.42
N LYS A 412 -27.29 -4.48 -0.46
CA LYS A 412 -27.65 -5.80 -0.94
C LYS A 412 -27.46 -5.88 -2.45
N TYR A 413 -26.83 -6.94 -2.91
CA TYR A 413 -26.54 -7.16 -4.33
C TYR A 413 -27.81 -7.48 -5.14
N SER A 414 -28.90 -7.87 -4.47
CA SER A 414 -30.25 -7.98 -5.06
C SER A 414 -30.77 -6.65 -5.61
N GLU A 415 -30.32 -5.52 -5.06
CA GLU A 415 -30.68 -4.16 -5.50
C GLU A 415 -29.75 -3.62 -6.61
N LEU A 416 -28.72 -4.38 -6.97
CA LEU A 416 -27.60 -3.97 -7.80
C LEU A 416 -27.51 -4.76 -9.12
N SER A 417 -28.65 -5.18 -9.68
CA SER A 417 -28.70 -5.97 -10.93
C SER A 417 -27.97 -5.31 -12.11
N ASP A 418 -28.11 -3.99 -12.25
CA ASP A 418 -27.48 -3.22 -13.32
C ASP A 418 -25.97 -3.18 -13.15
N PHE A 419 -25.51 -3.01 -11.91
CA PHE A 419 -24.09 -3.08 -11.56
C PHE A 419 -23.52 -4.47 -11.86
N LEU A 420 -24.19 -5.55 -11.45
CA LEU A 420 -23.74 -6.92 -11.71
C LEU A 420 -23.64 -7.22 -13.21
N SER A 421 -24.65 -6.81 -13.99
CA SER A 421 -24.63 -6.96 -15.45
C SER A 421 -23.44 -6.21 -16.06
N SER A 422 -23.20 -4.99 -15.60
CA SER A 422 -22.13 -4.15 -16.10
C SER A 422 -20.74 -4.63 -15.66
N LEU A 423 -20.61 -5.15 -14.43
CA LEU A 423 -19.41 -5.78 -13.90
C LEU A 423 -19.01 -6.98 -14.76
N GLN A 424 -19.97 -7.83 -15.11
CA GLN A 424 -19.70 -8.99 -15.97
C GLN A 424 -19.17 -8.58 -17.35
N ILE A 425 -19.77 -7.56 -17.97
CA ILE A 425 -19.30 -7.03 -19.26
C ILE A 425 -17.88 -6.48 -19.11
N HIS A 426 -17.62 -5.69 -18.07
CA HIS A 426 -16.31 -5.10 -17.80
C HIS A 426 -15.24 -6.16 -17.60
N LEU A 427 -15.50 -7.19 -16.80
CA LEU A 427 -14.58 -8.33 -16.59
C LEU A 427 -14.21 -9.02 -17.90
N ARG A 428 -15.21 -9.33 -18.75
CA ARG A 428 -14.99 -9.96 -20.05
C ARG A 428 -14.17 -9.07 -21.00
N MET A 429 -14.33 -7.75 -20.92
CA MET A 429 -13.53 -6.82 -21.72
C MET A 429 -12.10 -6.71 -21.21
N LEU A 430 -11.90 -6.57 -19.89
CA LEU A 430 -10.58 -6.44 -19.29
C LEU A 430 -9.71 -7.67 -19.56
N ALA A 431 -10.27 -8.88 -19.40
CA ALA A 431 -9.57 -10.13 -19.69
C ALA A 431 -8.96 -10.19 -21.10
N LYS A 432 -9.51 -9.43 -22.06
CA LYS A 432 -9.04 -9.37 -23.45
C LYS A 432 -8.18 -8.16 -23.79
N THR A 433 -8.32 -7.07 -23.03
CA THR A 433 -7.81 -5.73 -23.45
C THR A 433 -6.88 -5.06 -22.45
N ASP A 434 -6.94 -5.42 -21.16
CA ASP A 434 -6.07 -4.89 -20.12
C ASP A 434 -5.93 -5.92 -18.99
N VAL A 435 -5.00 -6.86 -19.18
CA VAL A 435 -4.75 -7.97 -18.25
C VAL A 435 -4.32 -7.47 -16.87
N ARG A 436 -3.61 -6.33 -16.80
CA ARG A 436 -3.16 -5.76 -15.52
C ARG A 436 -4.33 -5.21 -14.71
N ALA A 437 -5.24 -4.48 -15.36
CA ALA A 437 -6.46 -4.02 -14.70
C ALA A 437 -7.36 -5.21 -14.30
N TYR A 438 -7.43 -6.26 -15.12
CA TYR A 438 -8.12 -7.50 -14.77
C TYR A 438 -7.53 -8.16 -13.52
N ASP A 439 -6.20 -8.29 -13.45
CA ASP A 439 -5.48 -8.87 -12.32
C ASP A 439 -5.67 -8.08 -11.02
N ILE A 440 -5.67 -6.74 -11.10
CA ILE A 440 -6.01 -5.88 -9.96
C ILE A 440 -7.44 -6.15 -9.50
N LEU A 441 -8.39 -6.09 -10.42
CA LEU A 441 -9.80 -6.31 -10.08
C LEU A 441 -9.99 -7.68 -9.44
N ARG A 442 -9.42 -8.74 -10.01
CA ARG A 442 -9.44 -10.12 -9.50
C ARG A 442 -8.91 -10.26 -8.07
N SER A 443 -7.81 -9.58 -7.74
CA SER A 443 -7.20 -9.62 -6.40
C SER A 443 -8.04 -8.89 -5.34
N PHE A 444 -8.68 -7.79 -5.71
CA PHE A 444 -9.47 -6.97 -4.78
C PHE A 444 -10.89 -7.52 -4.50
N PHE A 445 -11.22 -8.74 -4.92
CA PHE A 445 -12.43 -9.45 -4.49
C PHE A 445 -12.33 -10.06 -3.08
N ARG A 446 -11.19 -9.86 -2.41
CA ARG A 446 -10.93 -10.40 -1.09
C ARG A 446 -11.65 -9.60 -0.01
N SER A 447 -12.06 -10.30 1.05
CA SER A 447 -12.71 -9.74 2.23
C SER A 447 -13.93 -8.89 1.87
N LEU A 448 -14.70 -9.35 0.88
CA LEU A 448 -15.96 -8.76 0.48
C LEU A 448 -17.10 -9.31 1.33
N THR A 449 -18.10 -8.47 1.58
CA THR A 449 -19.38 -8.92 2.11
C THR A 449 -20.40 -8.86 0.98
N VAL A 450 -20.88 -10.03 0.54
CA VAL A 450 -21.83 -10.15 -0.55
C VAL A 450 -23.16 -10.63 0.04
N ARG A 451 -24.15 -9.74 0.06
CA ARG A 451 -25.49 -10.03 0.61
C ARG A 451 -26.53 -10.12 -0.50
N GLU A 452 -27.33 -11.19 -0.51
CA GLU A 452 -28.47 -11.38 -1.40
C GLU A 452 -28.14 -11.25 -2.91
N GLY A 453 -26.91 -11.57 -3.32
CA GLY A 453 -26.49 -11.43 -4.72
C GLY A 453 -26.93 -12.58 -5.61
N ARG A 454 -27.21 -12.29 -6.89
CA ARG A 454 -27.37 -13.31 -7.94
C ARG A 454 -26.36 -13.06 -9.07
N PHE A 455 -25.36 -13.91 -9.17
CA PHE A 455 -24.35 -13.88 -10.23
C PHE A 455 -24.70 -14.93 -11.27
N ASP A 456 -25.00 -14.51 -12.51
CA ASP A 456 -25.33 -15.42 -13.62
C ASP A 456 -24.25 -15.36 -14.69
N GLY A 457 -23.61 -16.50 -15.00
CA GLY A 457 -22.65 -16.64 -16.10
C GLY A 457 -21.31 -15.94 -15.89
N PHE A 458 -20.93 -15.65 -14.64
CA PHE A 458 -19.64 -15.05 -14.31
C PHE A 458 -18.50 -16.08 -14.44
N ASP A 459 -17.36 -15.60 -14.92
CA ASP A 459 -16.10 -16.32 -14.88
C ASP A 459 -15.24 -15.73 -13.76
N PHE A 460 -15.06 -16.52 -12.70
CA PHE A 460 -14.31 -16.17 -11.51
C PHE A 460 -12.99 -16.94 -11.43
N ASP A 461 -12.43 -17.32 -12.58
CA ASP A 461 -11.14 -18.02 -12.66
C ASP A 461 -10.02 -17.18 -12.00
N GLY A 462 -9.38 -17.78 -10.99
CA GLY A 462 -8.33 -17.17 -10.18
C GLY A 462 -8.80 -16.08 -9.21
N PHE A 463 -10.09 -15.82 -9.03
CA PHE A 463 -10.52 -14.72 -8.16
C PHE A 463 -10.19 -14.96 -6.69
N ASN A 464 -9.77 -13.89 -6.02
CA ASN A 464 -9.42 -13.94 -4.63
C ASN A 464 -10.61 -13.54 -3.78
N PHE A 465 -11.24 -14.50 -3.09
CA PHE A 465 -12.31 -14.25 -2.13
C PHE A 465 -11.87 -14.53 -0.69
N GLN A 466 -10.58 -14.37 -0.41
CA GLN A 466 -10.03 -14.62 0.92
C GLN A 466 -10.71 -13.75 1.98
N GLY A 467 -11.22 -14.38 3.04
CA GLY A 467 -11.91 -13.71 4.15
C GLY A 467 -13.24 -13.08 3.78
N SER A 468 -13.80 -13.40 2.61
CA SER A 468 -15.10 -12.89 2.18
C SER A 468 -16.24 -13.57 2.96
N LEU A 469 -17.40 -12.90 2.98
CA LEU A 469 -18.65 -13.39 3.55
C LEU A 469 -19.71 -13.43 2.45
N PHE A 470 -20.30 -14.62 2.24
CA PHE A 470 -21.43 -14.82 1.33
C PHE A 470 -22.71 -15.07 2.11
N GLU A 471 -23.60 -14.07 2.08
CA GLU A 471 -24.89 -14.09 2.77
C GLU A 471 -26.04 -14.19 1.78
N SER A 472 -26.71 -15.35 1.76
CA SER A 472 -27.86 -15.63 0.87
C SER A 472 -27.56 -15.38 -0.62
N VAL A 473 -26.37 -15.77 -1.07
CA VAL A 473 -25.87 -15.55 -2.44
C VAL A 473 -26.22 -16.71 -3.36
N LYS A 474 -26.52 -16.42 -4.63
CA LYS A 474 -26.76 -17.40 -5.69
C LYS A 474 -25.78 -17.20 -6.84
N PHE A 475 -25.04 -18.24 -7.16
CA PHE A 475 -24.21 -18.35 -8.36
C PHE A 475 -24.91 -19.29 -9.33
N GLU A 476 -25.19 -18.83 -10.54
CA GLU A 476 -25.83 -19.60 -11.59
C GLU A 476 -24.92 -19.63 -12.81
N LYS A 477 -24.60 -20.82 -13.32
CA LYS A 477 -23.75 -20.99 -14.51
C LYS A 477 -22.38 -20.31 -14.40
N CYS A 478 -21.89 -20.10 -13.17
CA CYS A 478 -20.59 -19.51 -12.91
C CYS A 478 -19.46 -20.53 -13.03
N ARG A 479 -18.28 -20.06 -13.43
CA ARG A 479 -17.03 -20.85 -13.44
C ARG A 479 -16.09 -20.35 -12.35
N PHE A 480 -15.46 -21.29 -11.64
CA PHE A 480 -14.44 -21.05 -10.64
C PHE A 480 -13.27 -22.04 -10.85
N CYS A 481 -12.23 -21.62 -11.55
CA CYS A 481 -10.99 -22.38 -11.69
C CYS A 481 -9.87 -21.76 -10.85
N ASP A 482 -9.26 -22.52 -9.94
CA ASP A 482 -8.22 -22.04 -9.02
C ASP A 482 -8.58 -20.76 -8.20
N PRO A 483 -9.82 -20.59 -7.66
CA PRO A 483 -10.13 -19.42 -6.83
C PRO A 483 -9.45 -19.51 -5.45
N VAL A 484 -9.22 -18.37 -4.80
CA VAL A 484 -8.72 -18.32 -3.41
C VAL A 484 -9.91 -18.16 -2.46
N PHE A 485 -10.28 -19.22 -1.75
CA PHE A 485 -11.39 -19.24 -0.78
C PHE A 485 -10.93 -19.35 0.68
N ASP A 486 -9.68 -18.97 0.97
CA ASP A 486 -9.15 -19.00 2.33
C ASP A 486 -9.99 -18.14 3.29
N HIS A 487 -10.41 -18.70 4.42
CA HIS A 487 -11.24 -18.06 5.44
C HIS A 487 -12.62 -17.57 4.94
N LEU A 488 -13.13 -18.14 3.84
CA LEU A 488 -14.46 -17.82 3.33
C LEU A 488 -15.55 -18.25 4.34
N VAL A 489 -16.49 -17.35 4.62
CA VAL A 489 -17.68 -17.63 5.44
C VAL A 489 -18.93 -17.66 4.57
N LEU A 490 -19.69 -18.75 4.68
CA LEU A 490 -20.95 -18.97 3.97
C LEU A 490 -22.11 -18.80 4.97
N ASP A 491 -22.32 -17.58 5.44
CA ASP A 491 -23.31 -17.25 6.50
C ASP A 491 -24.60 -16.75 5.88
N GLY A 492 -25.63 -17.60 5.84
CA GLY A 492 -26.96 -17.23 5.36
C GLY A 492 -27.85 -18.46 5.14
N GLU A 493 -29.13 -18.24 4.85
CA GLU A 493 -30.08 -19.35 4.69
C GLU A 493 -29.79 -20.27 3.50
N ARG A 494 -28.90 -19.92 2.56
CA ARG A 494 -28.11 -20.83 1.66
C ARG A 494 -27.17 -19.98 0.76
N ALA A 495 -25.88 -20.30 0.69
CA ALA A 495 -25.08 -20.00 -0.51
C ALA A 495 -25.35 -21.07 -1.58
N GLU A 496 -25.89 -20.70 -2.74
CA GLU A 496 -26.32 -21.65 -3.78
C GLU A 496 -25.42 -21.56 -5.02
N PHE A 497 -24.97 -22.72 -5.51
CA PHE A 497 -24.17 -22.87 -6.73
C PHE A 497 -24.94 -23.78 -7.71
N ARG A 498 -25.61 -23.19 -8.69
CA ARG A 498 -26.44 -23.90 -9.66
C ARG A 498 -25.78 -23.95 -11.03
N HIS A 499 -25.62 -25.14 -11.60
CA HIS A 499 -24.98 -25.32 -12.90
C HIS A 499 -23.57 -24.71 -12.97
N CYS A 500 -22.88 -24.64 -11.83
CA CYS A 500 -21.55 -24.08 -11.73
C CYS A 500 -20.48 -25.13 -12.00
N THR A 501 -19.30 -24.66 -12.39
CA THR A 501 -18.08 -25.48 -12.48
C THR A 501 -17.07 -24.96 -11.47
N LEU A 502 -16.72 -25.78 -10.49
CA LEU A 502 -15.68 -25.52 -9.51
C LEU A 502 -14.53 -26.50 -9.76
N GLU A 503 -13.42 -26.00 -10.28
CA GLU A 503 -12.24 -26.78 -10.68
C GLU A 503 -11.03 -26.37 -9.84
N ARG A 504 -10.29 -27.36 -9.33
CA ARG A 504 -9.04 -27.16 -8.58
C ARG A 504 -9.15 -26.18 -7.39
N VAL A 505 -10.28 -26.18 -6.70
CA VAL A 505 -10.48 -25.29 -5.54
C VAL A 505 -9.72 -25.84 -4.33
N ASP A 506 -8.69 -25.14 -3.86
CA ASP A 506 -8.00 -25.41 -2.58
C ASP A 506 -8.25 -24.25 -1.62
N ALA A 507 -8.87 -24.55 -0.48
CA ALA A 507 -9.33 -23.54 0.45
C ALA A 507 -9.03 -23.93 1.90
N ARG A 508 -8.66 -22.94 2.71
CA ARG A 508 -8.37 -23.11 4.14
C ARG A 508 -9.45 -22.48 4.99
N SER A 509 -9.88 -23.15 6.07
CA SER A 509 -10.76 -22.55 7.08
C SER A 509 -12.08 -21.96 6.55
N VAL A 510 -12.65 -22.62 5.55
CA VAL A 510 -14.02 -22.34 5.08
C VAL A 510 -15.02 -22.80 6.14
N SER A 511 -16.10 -22.04 6.33
CA SER A 511 -17.19 -22.36 7.25
C SER A 511 -18.55 -21.93 6.71
N GLY A 512 -19.63 -22.46 7.28
CA GLY A 512 -21.02 -22.10 6.95
C GLY A 512 -21.75 -23.15 6.10
N ARG A 513 -22.77 -22.73 5.34
CA ARG A 513 -23.64 -23.63 4.57
C ARG A 513 -23.65 -23.32 3.07
N ALA A 514 -23.41 -24.34 2.25
CA ALA A 514 -23.56 -24.24 0.80
C ALA A 514 -24.41 -25.37 0.20
N ARG A 515 -25.17 -25.02 -0.84
CA ARG A 515 -25.90 -25.95 -1.70
C ARG A 515 -25.36 -25.88 -3.11
N PHE A 516 -25.05 -27.03 -3.69
CA PHE A 516 -24.66 -27.20 -5.06
C PHE A 516 -25.77 -27.97 -5.78
N GLU A 517 -26.20 -27.48 -6.94
CA GLU A 517 -27.29 -28.08 -7.72
C GLU A 517 -26.85 -28.21 -9.18
N ALA A 518 -26.88 -29.43 -9.72
CA ALA A 518 -26.50 -29.73 -11.10
C ALA A 518 -25.13 -29.12 -11.51
N SER A 519 -24.22 -29.06 -10.53
CA SER A 519 -22.88 -28.45 -10.64
C SER A 519 -21.78 -29.51 -10.71
N GLU A 520 -20.64 -29.14 -11.29
CA GLU A 520 -19.41 -29.91 -11.28
C GLU A 520 -18.46 -29.39 -10.20
N VAL A 521 -17.96 -30.26 -9.32
CA VAL A 521 -17.23 -29.84 -8.11
C VAL A 521 -15.95 -30.65 -7.89
N GLU A 522 -14.82 -29.93 -7.85
CA GLU A 522 -13.51 -30.36 -7.36
C GLU A 522 -13.06 -29.42 -6.23
N LEU A 523 -13.15 -29.89 -4.99
CA LEU A 523 -12.96 -29.08 -3.78
C LEU A 523 -12.06 -29.77 -2.76
N ARG A 524 -11.02 -29.05 -2.33
CA ARG A 524 -10.12 -29.42 -1.24
C ARG A 524 -10.22 -28.40 -0.11
N LEU A 525 -10.65 -28.85 1.06
CA LEU A 525 -10.84 -28.02 2.24
C LEU A 525 -9.89 -28.45 3.35
N THR A 526 -9.03 -27.54 3.78
CA THR A 526 -8.09 -27.76 4.88
C THR A 526 -8.50 -26.96 6.12
N ASP A 527 -8.49 -27.58 7.29
CA ASP A 527 -8.87 -26.98 8.57
C ASP A 527 -10.21 -26.22 8.53
N PRO A 528 -11.30 -26.84 8.02
CA PRO A 528 -12.59 -26.16 7.94
C PRO A 528 -13.13 -25.78 9.32
N GLY A 529 -13.97 -24.74 9.37
CA GLY A 529 -14.86 -24.50 10.51
C GLY A 529 -16.11 -25.39 10.44
N ASP A 530 -17.14 -25.06 11.22
CA ASP A 530 -18.43 -25.76 11.11
C ASP A 530 -19.00 -25.61 9.69
N LEU A 531 -19.33 -26.73 9.05
CA LEU A 531 -19.58 -26.79 7.62
C LEU A 531 -20.77 -27.70 7.29
N ASP A 532 -21.67 -27.21 6.43
CA ASP A 532 -22.86 -27.93 5.96
C ASP A 532 -22.95 -27.85 4.43
N LEU A 533 -22.57 -28.94 3.75
CA LEU A 533 -22.55 -29.01 2.28
C LEU A 533 -23.68 -29.93 1.78
N HIS A 534 -24.50 -29.41 0.88
CA HIS A 534 -25.54 -30.16 0.19
C HIS A 534 -25.28 -30.18 -1.31
N PHE A 535 -25.28 -31.36 -1.92
CA PHE A 535 -25.08 -31.57 -3.35
C PHE A 535 -26.31 -32.26 -3.92
N GLU A 536 -26.91 -31.69 -4.96
CA GLU A 536 -28.10 -32.21 -5.62
C GLU A 536 -27.84 -32.38 -7.11
N ASN A 537 -27.94 -33.60 -7.61
CA ASN A 537 -27.70 -33.96 -9.01
C ASN A 537 -26.33 -33.46 -9.54
N CYS A 538 -25.32 -33.36 -8.67
CA CYS A 538 -23.99 -32.88 -9.00
C CYS A 538 -23.06 -33.98 -9.55
N HIS A 539 -22.02 -33.56 -10.28
CA HIS A 539 -20.81 -34.38 -10.49
C HIS A 539 -19.71 -33.90 -9.54
N VAL A 540 -19.52 -34.62 -8.43
CA VAL A 540 -18.45 -34.36 -7.46
C VAL A 540 -17.22 -35.17 -7.87
N LYS A 541 -16.27 -34.54 -8.55
CA LYS A 541 -15.03 -35.16 -9.06
C LYS A 541 -14.07 -35.53 -7.91
N ASP A 542 -13.82 -34.58 -7.02
CA ASP A 542 -12.99 -34.78 -5.83
C ASP A 542 -13.48 -33.86 -4.71
N LEU A 543 -13.93 -34.45 -3.60
CA LEU A 543 -14.22 -33.70 -2.38
C LEU A 543 -13.33 -34.23 -1.26
N ASN A 544 -12.33 -33.42 -0.89
CA ASN A 544 -11.34 -33.77 0.13
C ASN A 544 -11.40 -32.77 1.28
N ILE A 545 -11.86 -33.21 2.45
CA ILE A 545 -11.97 -32.36 3.64
C ILE A 545 -11.03 -32.92 4.71
N HIS A 546 -10.13 -32.08 5.22
CA HIS A 546 -9.10 -32.49 6.17
C HIS A 546 -8.87 -31.48 7.29
N ALA A 547 -8.88 -31.91 8.55
CA ALA A 547 -8.42 -31.10 9.68
C ALA A 547 -7.00 -31.49 10.15
N LYS A 548 -6.13 -30.50 10.31
CA LYS A 548 -4.78 -30.61 10.88
C LYS A 548 -4.76 -30.35 12.39
N ARG A 549 -5.62 -29.46 12.92
CA ARG A 549 -5.62 -29.07 14.34
C ARG A 549 -6.46 -30.00 15.23
N HIS A 550 -5.95 -30.33 16.42
CA HIS A 550 -6.56 -31.29 17.37
C HIS A 550 -7.44 -30.65 18.46
N THR A 551 -7.47 -29.32 18.60
CA THR A 551 -7.99 -28.68 19.82
C THR A 551 -9.52 -28.53 19.85
N HIS A 552 -10.18 -28.38 18.70
CA HIS A 552 -11.65 -28.51 18.57
C HIS A 552 -11.99 -29.04 17.18
N PRO A 553 -12.49 -30.28 17.03
CA PRO A 553 -12.83 -30.81 15.71
C PRO A 553 -14.09 -30.12 15.19
N ALA A 554 -13.96 -29.45 14.05
CA ALA A 554 -15.08 -28.84 13.35
C ALA A 554 -16.17 -29.87 13.01
N LYS A 555 -17.42 -29.43 13.11
CA LYS A 555 -18.59 -30.24 12.79
C LYS A 555 -18.88 -30.15 11.30
N VAL A 556 -18.79 -31.28 10.62
CA VAL A 556 -19.01 -31.36 9.18
C VAL A 556 -20.27 -32.16 8.89
N ARG A 557 -21.16 -31.58 8.07
CA ARG A 557 -22.32 -32.24 7.48
C ARG A 557 -22.17 -32.23 5.97
N VAL A 558 -22.30 -33.40 5.36
CA VAL A 558 -22.26 -33.56 3.90
C VAL A 558 -23.46 -34.38 3.48
N SER A 559 -24.21 -33.89 2.51
CA SER A 559 -25.34 -34.61 1.92
C SER A 559 -25.25 -34.57 0.40
N VAL A 560 -25.38 -35.72 -0.24
CA VAL A 560 -25.43 -35.85 -1.70
C VAL A 560 -26.71 -36.56 -2.06
N ASP A 561 -27.52 -35.96 -2.92
CA ASP A 561 -28.77 -36.52 -3.45
C ASP A 561 -28.76 -36.50 -4.98
N GLY A 562 -28.69 -37.68 -5.59
CA GLY A 562 -28.54 -37.82 -7.04
C GLY A 562 -27.13 -37.49 -7.55
N GLY A 563 -26.89 -37.80 -8.83
CA GLY A 563 -25.63 -37.50 -9.52
C GLY A 563 -24.51 -38.53 -9.29
N ARG A 564 -23.26 -38.08 -9.48
CA ARG A 564 -22.05 -38.92 -9.45
C ARG A 564 -21.00 -38.31 -8.52
N VAL A 565 -20.41 -39.13 -7.65
CA VAL A 565 -19.33 -38.74 -6.74
C VAL A 565 -18.12 -39.63 -6.98
N ASP A 566 -17.08 -39.16 -7.66
CA ASP A 566 -15.90 -39.98 -7.97
C ASP A 566 -15.04 -40.24 -6.73
N HIS A 567 -14.70 -39.18 -5.99
CA HIS A 567 -13.91 -39.25 -4.76
C HIS A 567 -14.50 -38.41 -3.63
N LEU A 568 -14.71 -39.05 -2.47
CA LEU A 568 -15.09 -38.38 -1.22
C LEU A 568 -14.15 -38.83 -0.11
N ILE A 569 -13.34 -37.90 0.39
CA ILE A 569 -12.28 -38.16 1.36
C ILE A 569 -12.48 -37.23 2.57
N LEU A 570 -12.75 -37.80 3.75
CA LEU A 570 -12.94 -37.07 5.00
C LEU A 570 -11.91 -37.50 6.05
N ARG A 571 -11.04 -36.57 6.47
CA ARG A 571 -9.85 -36.87 7.29
C ARG A 571 -9.78 -36.08 8.60
N LYS A 572 -9.74 -36.78 9.73
CA LYS A 572 -9.59 -36.22 11.09
C LYS A 572 -10.70 -35.24 11.50
N LEU A 573 -11.93 -35.49 11.06
CA LEU A 573 -13.08 -34.60 11.30
C LEU A 573 -14.06 -35.18 12.32
N VAL A 574 -14.94 -34.34 12.88
CA VAL A 574 -16.21 -34.80 13.46
C VAL A 574 -17.30 -34.62 12.41
N VAL A 575 -17.72 -35.73 11.81
CA VAL A 575 -18.76 -35.75 10.80
C VAL A 575 -20.08 -36.01 11.50
N GLU A 576 -20.86 -34.96 11.74
CA GLU A 576 -22.17 -35.09 12.40
C GLU A 576 -23.15 -35.87 11.53
N ARG A 577 -23.10 -35.66 10.22
CA ARG A 577 -24.02 -36.26 9.25
C ARG A 577 -23.35 -36.42 7.89
N LEU A 578 -23.30 -37.65 7.39
CA LEU A 578 -22.97 -37.97 6.01
C LEU A 578 -24.16 -38.71 5.37
N GLU A 579 -24.82 -38.10 4.41
CA GLU A 579 -25.93 -38.71 3.68
C GLU A 579 -25.61 -38.87 2.19
N LEU A 580 -25.77 -40.07 1.65
CA LEU A 580 -25.58 -40.39 0.24
C LEU A 580 -26.86 -41.06 -0.27
N ARG A 581 -27.58 -40.39 -1.17
CA ARG A 581 -28.88 -40.84 -1.71
C ARG A 581 -28.82 -40.85 -3.23
N ASN A 582 -29.27 -41.94 -3.85
CA ASN A 582 -29.42 -42.05 -5.30
C ASN A 582 -28.19 -41.66 -6.14
N CYS A 583 -26.98 -41.74 -5.58
CA CYS A 583 -25.76 -41.30 -6.24
C CYS A 583 -24.88 -42.50 -6.66
N GLU A 584 -24.24 -42.38 -7.81
CA GLU A 584 -23.16 -43.28 -8.22
C GLU A 584 -21.88 -42.88 -7.48
N HIS A 585 -21.34 -43.76 -6.63
CA HIS A 585 -20.15 -43.41 -5.84
C HIS A 585 -19.11 -44.54 -5.81
N PRO A 586 -17.95 -44.40 -6.46
CA PRO A 586 -16.95 -45.45 -6.51
C PRO A 586 -16.00 -45.48 -5.28
N VAL A 587 -15.71 -44.35 -4.62
CA VAL A 587 -14.66 -44.27 -3.58
C VAL A 587 -15.01 -43.34 -2.41
N LEU A 588 -15.46 -43.91 -1.29
CA LEU A 588 -15.58 -43.22 0.01
C LEU A 588 -14.43 -43.59 0.95
N LYS A 589 -13.67 -42.59 1.44
CA LYS A 589 -12.58 -42.78 2.41
C LYS A 589 -12.79 -41.94 3.67
N LEU A 590 -12.79 -42.62 4.82
CA LEU A 590 -12.87 -42.00 6.14
C LEU A 590 -11.59 -42.35 6.92
N GLU A 591 -10.74 -41.37 7.21
CA GLU A 591 -9.44 -41.60 7.88
C GLU A 591 -9.33 -40.74 9.14
N GLY A 592 -9.25 -41.34 10.33
CA GLY A 592 -9.18 -40.59 11.59
C GLY A 592 -10.41 -39.76 11.96
N SER A 593 -11.52 -39.90 11.22
CA SER A 593 -12.73 -39.10 11.43
C SER A 593 -13.73 -39.83 12.34
N LYS A 594 -14.37 -39.09 13.26
CA LYS A 594 -15.49 -39.58 14.07
C LYS A 594 -16.80 -39.25 13.35
N VAL A 595 -17.50 -40.28 12.86
CA VAL A 595 -18.80 -40.11 12.17
C VAL A 595 -19.93 -40.44 13.13
N TRP A 596 -20.88 -39.52 13.32
CA TRP A 596 -22.02 -39.70 14.22
C TRP A 596 -23.22 -40.34 13.51
N LEU A 597 -23.53 -39.87 12.29
CA LEU A 597 -24.59 -40.41 11.46
C LEU A 597 -24.07 -40.62 10.04
N LEU A 598 -24.13 -41.86 9.55
CA LEU A 598 -23.88 -42.23 8.16
C LEU A 598 -25.15 -42.84 7.59
N ARG A 599 -25.72 -42.24 6.56
CA ARG A 599 -26.89 -42.76 5.85
C ARG A 599 -26.56 -42.99 4.39
N VAL A 600 -26.62 -44.24 3.94
CA VAL A 600 -26.42 -44.60 2.54
C VAL A 600 -27.67 -45.36 2.09
N ASN A 601 -28.31 -44.91 1.01
CA ASN A 601 -29.54 -45.52 0.48
C ASN A 601 -29.22 -46.60 -0.58
N ALA A 602 -30.06 -47.63 -0.66
CA ALA A 602 -29.93 -48.88 -1.42
C ALA A 602 -29.59 -48.75 -2.91
N ARG A 603 -29.97 -47.63 -3.55
CA ARG A 603 -29.67 -47.37 -4.97
C ARG A 603 -28.25 -46.87 -5.23
N CYS A 604 -27.43 -46.70 -4.19
CA CYS A 604 -26.02 -46.34 -4.34
C CYS A 604 -25.17 -47.55 -4.74
N THR A 605 -24.56 -47.50 -5.92
CA THR A 605 -23.62 -48.52 -6.42
C THR A 605 -22.22 -48.34 -5.80
N SER A 606 -22.10 -48.54 -4.48
CA SER A 606 -20.83 -48.41 -3.76
C SER A 606 -19.91 -49.61 -4.02
N LYS A 607 -18.68 -49.37 -4.49
CA LYS A 607 -17.66 -50.43 -4.70
C LYS A 607 -16.66 -50.59 -3.55
N ARG A 608 -16.48 -49.59 -2.66
CA ARG A 608 -15.49 -49.67 -1.55
C ARG A 608 -15.68 -48.57 -0.50
N ILE A 609 -16.01 -48.95 0.74
CA ILE A 609 -15.89 -48.08 1.93
C ILE A 609 -14.62 -48.51 2.68
N VAL A 610 -13.68 -47.59 2.90
CA VAL A 610 -12.46 -47.87 3.68
C VAL A 610 -12.44 -46.97 4.92
N SER A 611 -12.57 -47.59 6.10
CA SER A 611 -12.34 -46.96 7.41
C SER A 611 -11.07 -47.55 8.01
N LYS A 612 -10.12 -46.70 8.43
CA LYS A 612 -8.84 -47.14 9.02
C LYS A 612 -8.82 -47.09 10.55
N ASP A 613 -9.95 -46.76 11.17
CA ASP A 613 -9.99 -46.36 12.57
C ASP A 613 -11.25 -46.97 13.21
N GLY A 614 -11.09 -48.04 13.99
CA GLY A 614 -12.16 -48.89 14.53
C GLY A 614 -13.14 -48.24 15.53
N GLN A 615 -13.40 -46.93 15.45
CA GLN A 615 -14.34 -46.18 16.30
C GLN A 615 -15.57 -45.64 15.53
N SER A 616 -15.70 -45.95 14.24
CA SER A 616 -16.86 -45.53 13.44
C SER A 616 -18.06 -46.43 13.73
N LYS A 617 -19.11 -45.91 14.38
CA LYS A 617 -20.39 -46.63 14.48
C LYS A 617 -21.23 -46.29 13.24
N ILE A 618 -21.31 -47.24 12.31
CA ILE A 618 -22.18 -47.13 11.14
C ILE A 618 -23.60 -47.47 11.60
N TYR A 619 -24.46 -46.46 11.69
CA TYR A 619 -25.86 -46.65 12.03
C TYR A 619 -26.68 -46.59 10.74
N GLU A 620 -26.95 -47.76 10.18
CA GLU A 620 -28.03 -48.01 9.21
C GLU A 620 -27.67 -47.84 7.71
N VAL A 621 -27.45 -48.99 7.05
CA VAL A 621 -27.70 -49.18 5.62
C VAL A 621 -29.14 -49.69 5.52
N LYS A 622 -30.05 -48.87 4.99
CA LYS A 622 -31.45 -49.27 4.75
C LYS A 622 -31.59 -49.57 3.26
N ASP A 623 -31.94 -50.83 2.96
CA ASP A 623 -32.40 -51.28 1.65
C ASP A 623 -33.74 -50.62 1.26
#